data_AF-A0A4R5XKU5-F1
#
_entry.id   AF-A0A4R5XKU5-F1
#
_cell.length_a   1.000
_cell.length_b   1.000
_cell.length_c   1.000
_cell.angle_alpha   90.00
_cell.angle_beta   90.00
_cell.angle_gamma   90.00
#
_symmetry.space_group_name_H-M   'P 1'
#
loop_
_entity.id
_entity.type
_entity.pdbx_description
1 polymer ?
#
loop_
_entity_poly.entity_id
_entity_poly.type
_entity_poly.pdbx_seq_one_letter_code
_entity_poly.pdbx_strand_id
1 'polypeptide(L)' 'MSGIQRAALVLIIIGALNWGLIGFFQFDLVAAIFGGQSAVLSRVVYGLIGIAGLITLGLLFKSKKY' A
#
# COMPACT_ATOMS: atom_id res chain seq x y z
N MET A 1 17.49 8.80 1.07
CA MET A 1 16.52 7.70 1.31
C MET A 1 17.10 6.44 0.68
N SER A 2 17.11 5.32 1.41
CA SER A 2 17.59 4.05 0.86
C SER A 2 16.66 3.56 -0.27
N GLY A 3 17.16 2.69 -1.16
CA GLY A 3 16.36 2.12 -2.25
C GLY A 3 15.10 1.40 -1.75
N ILE A 4 15.17 0.76 -0.58
CA ILE A 4 14.06 0.09 0.10
C ILE A 4 12.96 1.10 0.49
N GLN A 5 13.32 2.29 0.97
CA GLN A 5 12.34 3.32 1.32
C GLN A 5 11.59 3.84 0.09
N ARG A 6 12.25 3.93 -1.07
CA ARG A 6 11.61 4.32 -2.33
C ARG A 6 10.63 3.25 -2.82
N ALA A 7 11.04 1.97 -2.78
CA ALA A 7 10.15 0.86 -3.14
C ALA A 7 8.92 0.77 -2.21
N ALA A 8 9.11 0.94 -0.90
CA ALA A 8 8.01 1.02 0.05
C ALA A 8 7.05 2.18 -0.24
N LEU A 9 7.59 3.37 -0.57
CA LEU A 9 6.79 4.54 -0.93
C LEU A 9 5.90 4.29 -2.15
N VAL A 10 6.46 3.66 -3.20
CA VAL A 10 5.69 3.29 -4.40
C VAL A 10 4.55 2.33 -4.05
N LEU A 11 4.81 1.29 -3.25
CA LEU A 11 3.78 0.34 -2.82
C LEU A 11 2.65 1.02 -2.04
N ILE A 12 2.98 2.00 -1.19
CA ILE A 12 1.97 2.73 -0.41
C ILE A 12 1.13 3.63 -1.29
N ILE A 13 1.74 4.31 -2.26
CA ILE A 13 1.00 5.14 -3.23
C ILE A 13 0.01 4.27 -4.00
N ILE A 14 0.42 3.09 -4.45
CA ILE A 14 -0.47 2.12 -5.11
C ILE A 14 -1.63 1.74 -4.17
N GLY A 15 -1.33 1.47 -2.90
CA GLY A 15 -2.35 1.20 -1.88
C GLY A 15 -3.34 2.34 -1.67
N ALA A 16 -2.84 3.56 -1.48
CA ALA A 16 -3.65 4.74 -1.26
C ALA A 16 -4.56 5.04 -2.46
N LEU A 17 -4.05 4.85 -3.68
CA LEU A 17 -4.86 4.98 -4.90
C LEU A 17 -5.96 3.90 -4.95
N ASN A 18 -5.65 2.63 -4.66
CA ASN A 18 -6.66 1.58 -4.64
C ASN A 18 -7.76 1.85 -3.60
N TRP A 19 -7.37 2.27 -2.39
CA TRP A 19 -8.33 2.65 -1.35
C TRP A 19 -9.14 3.89 -1.70
N GLY A 20 -8.56 4.88 -2.39
CA GLY A 20 -9.28 6.02 -2.93
C GLY A 20 -10.35 5.59 -3.95
N LEU A 21 -10.01 4.68 -4.87
CA LEU A 21 -10.96 4.13 -5.84
C LEU A 21 -12.12 3.39 -5.16
N ILE A 22 -11.83 2.61 -4.12
CA ILE A 22 -12.86 1.93 -3.33
C ILE A 22 -13.74 2.96 -2.61
N GLY A 23 -13.15 3.98 -1.98
CA GLY A 23 -13.89 5.00 -1.23
C GLY A 23 -14.82 5.85 -2.10
N PHE A 24 -14.36 6.32 -3.26
CA PHE A 24 -15.13 7.21 -4.13
C PHE A 24 -16.03 6.49 -5.12
N PHE A 25 -15.60 5.33 -5.63
CA PHE A 25 -16.27 4.65 -6.75
C PHE A 25 -16.70 3.22 -6.42
N GLN A 26 -16.45 2.72 -5.19
CA GLN A 26 -16.67 1.32 -4.81
C GLN A 26 -15.93 0.35 -5.74
N PHE A 27 -14.85 0.81 -6.37
CA PHE A 27 -14.08 0.05 -7.34
C PHE A 27 -12.74 -0.37 -6.76
N ASP A 28 -12.51 -1.68 -6.70
CA ASP A 28 -11.26 -2.28 -6.23
C ASP A 28 -10.43 -2.72 -7.44
N LEU A 29 -9.43 -1.91 -7.80
CA LEU A 29 -8.55 -2.16 -8.94
C LEU A 29 -7.73 -3.44 -8.75
N VAL A 30 -7.23 -3.68 -7.54
CA VAL A 30 -6.47 -4.90 -7.23
C VAL A 30 -7.37 -6.12 -7.39
N ALA A 31 -8.58 -6.09 -6.83
CA ALA A 31 -9.54 -7.18 -7.02
C ALA A 31 -9.91 -7.36 -8.49
N ALA A 32 -10.10 -6.28 -9.25
CA ALA A 32 -10.43 -6.34 -10.66
C ALA A 32 -9.34 -7.02 -11.50
N ILE A 33 -8.07 -6.80 -11.18
CA ILE A 33 -6.93 -7.40 -11.90
C ILE A 33 -6.68 -8.85 -11.46
N PHE A 34 -6.82 -9.14 -10.16
CA PHE A 34 -6.40 -10.42 -9.57
C PHE A 34 -7.54 -11.42 -9.33
N GLY A 35 -8.76 -11.14 -9.83
CA GLY A 35 -9.87 -12.09 -9.82
C GLY A 35 -10.75 -12.06 -8.57
N GLY A 36 -10.80 -10.92 -7.89
CA GLY A 36 -11.69 -10.63 -6.77
C GLY A 36 -10.94 -10.34 -5.47
N GLN A 37 -11.65 -9.72 -4.52
CA GLN A 37 -11.08 -9.31 -3.23
C GLN A 37 -10.62 -10.53 -2.39
N SER A 38 -11.32 -11.65 -2.54
CA SER A 38 -11.02 -12.92 -1.85
C SER A 38 -9.93 -13.75 -2.52
N ALA A 39 -9.47 -13.38 -3.72
CA ALA A 39 -8.43 -14.10 -4.42
C ALA A 39 -7.11 -14.06 -3.63
N VAL A 40 -6.40 -15.19 -3.60
CA VAL A 40 -5.14 -15.33 -2.85
C VAL A 40 -4.14 -14.25 -3.25
N LEU A 41 -4.04 -13.94 -4.55
CA LEU A 41 -3.15 -12.90 -5.08
C LEU A 41 -3.53 -11.51 -4.57
N SER A 42 -4.81 -11.13 -4.61
CA SER A 42 -5.29 -9.84 -4.08
C SER A 42 -4.94 -9.68 -2.60
N ARG A 43 -5.15 -10.73 -1.80
CA ARG A 43 -4.84 -10.73 -0.36
C ARG A 43 -3.35 -10.57 -0.10
N VAL A 44 -2.50 -11.21 -0.90
CA VAL A 44 -1.04 -11.02 -0.82
C VAL A 44 -0.67 -9.56 -1.13
N VAL A 45 -1.23 -8.98 -2.20
CA VAL A 45 -0.98 -7.59 -2.58
C VAL A 45 -1.42 -6.62 -1.47
N TYR A 46 -2.63 -6.78 -0.92
CA TYR A 46 -3.09 -5.96 0.21
C TYR A 46 -2.20 -6.10 1.44
N GLY A 47 -1.74 -7.32 1.75
CA GLY A 47 -0.81 -7.57 2.84
C GLY A 47 0.53 -6.85 2.67
N LEU A 48 1.12 -6.90 1.47
CA LEU A 48 2.37 -6.22 1.14
C LEU A 48 2.23 -4.69 1.24
N ILE A 49 1.12 -4.14 0.75
CA ILE A 49 0.79 -2.71 0.87
C ILE A 49 0.70 -2.29 2.34
N GLY A 50 -0.01 -3.09 3.16
CA GLY A 50 -0.15 -2.83 4.60
C GLY A 50 1.19 -2.84 5.33
N ILE A 51 2.03 -3.84 5.08
CA ILE A 51 3.38 -3.94 5.67
C ILE A 51 4.26 -2.77 5.23
N ALA A 52 4.23 -2.39 3.95
CA ALA A 52 4.97 -1.23 3.46
C ALA A 52 4.53 0.07 4.16
N GLY A 53 3.23 0.25 4.35
CA GLY A 53 2.65 1.34 5.14
C GLY A 53 3.14 1.38 6.57
N LEU A 54 3.20 0.24 7.26
CA LEU A 54 3.72 0.17 8.64
C LEU A 54 5.22 0.52 8.73
N ILE A 55 6.03 0.01 7.79
CA ILE A 55 7.48 0.29 7.74
C ILE A 55 7.75 1.79 7.56
N THR A 56 6.96 2.45 6.72
CA THR A 56 7.09 3.91 6.47
C THR A 56 6.41 4.76 7.52
N LEU A 57 5.35 4.28 8.18
CA LEU A 57 4.74 4.97 9.33
C LEU A 57 5.78 5.24 10.42
N GLY A 58 6.70 4.30 10.66
CA GLY A 58 7.83 4.49 11.57
C GLY A 58 8.76 5.64 11.18
N LEU A 59 8.82 6.04 9.90
CA LEU A 59 9.56 7.22 9.45
C LEU A 59 8.85 8.54 9.81
N LEU A 60 7.52 8.51 9.90
CA LEU A 60 6.69 9.67 10.24
C LEU A 60 6.95 10.13 11.67
N PHE A 61 7.24 9.19 12.58
CA PHE A 61 7.60 9.46 13.97
C PHE A 61 9.11 9.53 14.22
N LYS A 62 9.94 9.34 13.19
CA LYS A 62 11.40 9.42 13.34
C LYS A 62 11.81 10.89 13.48
N SER A 63 11.92 11.35 14.73
CA SER A 63 12.41 12.69 15.06
C SER A 63 13.85 12.88 14.55
N LYS A 64 14.11 13.97 13.82
CA LYS A 64 15.47 14.39 13.50
C LYS A 64 16.13 14.85 14.79
N LYS A 65 17.10 14.07 15.28
CA LYS A 65 18.04 14.57 16.28
C LYS A 65 18.97 15.54 15.53
N TYR A 66 18.72 16.84 15.73
CA TYR A 66 19.59 17.93 15.25
C TYR A 66 20.96 17.84 15.92
#